data_AF-A0A1M7D2Y3-F1
#
_entry.id   AF-A0A1M7D2Y3-F1
#
_cell.length_a   1.000
_cell.length_b   1.000
_cell.length_c   1.000
_cell.angle_alpha   90.00
_cell.angle_beta   90.00
_cell.angle_gamma   90.00
#
_symmetry.space_group_name_H-M   'P 1'
#
loop_
_entity.id
_entity.type
_entity.pdbx_description
1 polymer ?
#
loop_
_entity_poly.entity_id
_entity_poly.type
_entity_poly.pdbx_seq_one_letter_code
_entity_poly.pdbx_strand_id
1 'polypeptide(L)'
;MNIKAVFLENPLTKNANLNDYKSYFLNYKDEDWEYSNSGSFEYNRNDGQKIILFFVNYINHGFSFRYDYNIPNAREGQSWYSVNDKSSMDIIVDAGDETLIPQGSCLSLKLAWEIICDFFENPNQKSNKTSWMNSNQIDWSDAESKYW
;
A
#
# COMPACT_ATOMS: atom_id res chain seq x y z
N MET A 1 5.06 -18.97 -6.82
CA MET A 1 4.45 -18.02 -5.88
C MET A 1 3.21 -17.45 -6.52
N ASN A 2 2.08 -17.37 -5.82
CA ASN A 2 0.83 -16.88 -6.41
C ASN A 2 0.40 -15.58 -5.74
N ILE A 3 0.55 -14.47 -6.47
CA ILE A 3 0.13 -13.13 -6.06
C ILE A 3 -1.13 -12.78 -6.84
N LYS A 4 -2.15 -12.32 -6.14
CA LYS A 4 -3.35 -11.73 -6.73
C LYS A 4 -3.19 -10.23 -6.78
N ALA A 5 -3.79 -9.58 -7.77
CA ALA A 5 -3.86 -8.13 -7.86
C ALA A 5 -5.32 -7.68 -7.88
N VAL A 6 -5.62 -6.67 -7.06
CA VAL A 6 -6.93 -6.05 -6.94
C VAL A 6 -6.76 -4.56 -7.18
N PHE A 7 -7.41 -4.05 -8.23
CA PHE A 7 -7.46 -2.63 -8.60
C PHE A 7 -8.94 -2.35 -8.86
N LEU A 8 -9.51 -1.26 -8.34
CA LEU A 8 -10.98 -1.06 -8.36
C LEU A 8 -11.57 -1.16 -9.77
N GLU A 9 -10.85 -0.66 -10.78
CA GLU A 9 -11.32 -0.62 -12.18
C GLU A 9 -10.87 -1.81 -13.03
N ASN A 10 -10.06 -2.73 -12.49
CA ASN A 10 -9.60 -3.90 -13.24
C ASN A 10 -10.19 -5.20 -12.69
N PRO A 11 -10.49 -6.18 -13.56
CA PRO A 11 -10.89 -7.50 -13.10
C PRO A 11 -9.79 -8.10 -12.22
N LEU A 12 -10.23 -8.79 -11.15
CA LEU A 12 -9.35 -9.53 -10.25
C LEU A 12 -8.37 -10.40 -11.04
N THR A 13 -7.07 -10.11 -10.91
CA THR A 13 -6.03 -10.90 -11.56
C THR A 13 -5.51 -11.93 -10.58
N LYS A 14 -5.84 -13.20 -10.80
CA LYS A 14 -5.54 -14.29 -9.84
C LYS A 14 -4.06 -14.69 -9.79
N ASN A 15 -3.32 -14.52 -10.88
CA ASN A 15 -1.89 -14.80 -11.01
C ASN A 15 -1.22 -13.58 -11.63
N ALA A 16 -1.04 -12.53 -10.84
CA ALA A 16 -0.51 -11.25 -11.27
C ALA A 16 0.92 -11.42 -11.83
N ASN A 17 1.18 -10.82 -12.99
CA ASN A 17 2.53 -10.70 -13.53
C ASN A 17 3.07 -9.30 -13.20
N LEU A 18 4.22 -9.23 -12.54
CA LEU A 18 4.85 -7.97 -12.14
C LEU A 18 4.92 -6.95 -13.30
N ASN A 19 5.30 -7.41 -14.49
CA ASN A 19 5.53 -6.53 -15.64
C ASN A 19 4.26 -5.81 -16.12
N ASP A 20 3.08 -6.37 -15.87
CA ASP A 20 1.80 -5.77 -16.27
C ASP A 20 1.53 -4.48 -15.50
N TYR A 21 2.14 -4.31 -14.31
CA TYR A 21 1.93 -3.16 -13.44
C TYR A 21 3.00 -2.07 -13.60
N LYS A 22 4.09 -2.35 -14.32
CA LYS A 22 5.26 -1.47 -14.39
C LYS A 22 4.95 -0.06 -14.87
N SER A 23 4.07 0.08 -15.87
CA SER A 23 3.71 1.38 -16.44
C SER A 23 3.01 2.30 -15.45
N TYR A 24 2.16 1.77 -14.57
CA TYR A 24 1.42 2.54 -13.58
C TYR A 24 2.33 3.30 -12.60
N PHE A 25 3.55 2.79 -12.38
CA PHE A 25 4.51 3.37 -11.45
C PHE A 25 5.68 4.08 -12.16
N LEU A 26 6.18 3.55 -13.28
CA LEU A 26 7.36 4.14 -13.95
C LEU A 26 7.02 5.10 -15.09
N ASN A 27 5.84 4.97 -15.70
CA ASN A 27 5.34 5.84 -16.77
C ASN A 27 4.08 6.57 -16.30
N TYR A 28 4.11 7.01 -15.04
CA TYR A 28 2.98 7.58 -14.33
C TYR A 28 2.31 8.74 -15.10
N LYS A 29 0.99 8.69 -15.15
CA LYS A 29 0.12 9.76 -15.63
C LYS A 29 -1.07 9.89 -14.69
N ASP A 30 -1.44 11.11 -14.33
CA ASP A 30 -2.58 11.34 -13.42
C ASP A 30 -3.88 10.73 -13.97
N GLU A 31 -4.06 10.72 -15.29
CA GLU A 31 -5.25 10.15 -15.94
C GLU A 31 -5.41 8.64 -15.70
N ASP A 32 -4.30 7.91 -15.49
CA ASP A 32 -4.33 6.47 -15.20
C ASP A 32 -4.89 6.17 -13.79
N TRP A 33 -5.02 7.20 -12.93
CA TRP A 33 -5.45 7.11 -11.53
C TRP A 33 -6.68 7.96 -11.21
N GLU A 34 -7.29 8.60 -12.23
CA GLU A 34 -8.42 9.54 -12.07
C GLU A 34 -9.66 8.89 -11.42
N TYR A 35 -9.91 7.62 -11.72
CA TYR A 35 -11.12 6.89 -11.28
C TYR A 35 -10.85 5.89 -10.14
N SER A 36 -9.58 5.56 -9.91
CA SER A 36 -9.17 4.69 -8.81
C SER A 36 -7.73 5.01 -8.48
N ASN A 37 -7.52 5.54 -7.27
CA ASN A 37 -6.21 5.92 -6.78
C ASN A 37 -5.52 4.78 -6.01
N SER A 38 -6.16 3.61 -5.83
CA SER A 38 -5.70 2.58 -4.89
C SER A 38 -5.80 1.16 -5.44
N GLY A 39 -5.06 0.25 -4.80
CA GLY A 39 -5.07 -1.16 -5.13
C GLY A 39 -4.28 -2.01 -4.15
N SER A 40 -4.21 -3.31 -4.40
CA SER A 40 -3.45 -4.22 -3.57
C SER A 40 -2.89 -5.42 -4.31
N PHE A 41 -1.80 -5.95 -3.77
CA PHE A 41 -1.24 -7.24 -4.11
C PHE A 41 -1.41 -8.21 -2.93
N GLU A 42 -2.04 -9.37 -3.15
CA GLU A 42 -2.31 -10.35 -2.11
C GLU A 42 -1.54 -11.65 -2.33
N TYR A 43 -0.82 -12.08 -1.31
CA TYR A 43 -0.20 -13.40 -1.27
C TYR A 43 -0.91 -14.29 -0.24
N ASN A 44 -1.34 -15.48 -0.68
CA ASN A 44 -1.89 -16.49 0.23
C ASN A 44 -0.75 -17.41 0.66
N ARG A 45 -0.50 -17.44 1.97
CA ARG A 45 0.52 -18.29 2.59
C ARG A 45 0.01 -19.73 2.73
N ASN A 46 0.95 -20.65 2.90
CA ASN A 46 0.66 -22.08 3.03
C ASN A 46 -0.12 -22.42 4.33
N ASP A 47 -0.06 -21.55 5.34
CA ASP A 47 -0.79 -21.67 6.61
C ASP A 47 -2.23 -21.10 6.55
N GLY A 48 -2.69 -20.69 5.36
CA GLY A 48 -4.01 -20.11 5.15
C GLY A 48 -4.12 -18.62 5.51
N GLN A 49 -3.05 -18.02 6.02
CA GLN A 49 -2.97 -16.57 6.24
C GLN A 49 -2.67 -15.84 4.92
N LYS A 50 -2.98 -14.55 4.90
CA LYS A 50 -2.69 -13.66 3.79
C LYS A 50 -1.74 -12.56 4.22
N ILE A 51 -0.96 -12.13 3.24
CA ILE A 51 -0.21 -10.88 3.28
C ILE A 51 -0.76 -10.00 2.17
N ILE A 52 -1.06 -8.75 2.49
CA ILE A 52 -1.59 -7.77 1.54
C ILE A 52 -0.62 -6.60 1.51
N LEU A 53 -0.16 -6.24 0.32
CA LEU A 53 0.50 -4.96 0.07
C LEU A 53 -0.53 -4.04 -0.57
N PHE A 54 -1.19 -3.23 0.25
CA PHE A 54 -2.11 -2.18 -0.19
C PHE A 54 -1.31 -0.92 -0.55
N PHE A 55 -1.77 -0.18 -1.55
CA PHE A 55 -1.17 1.08 -1.94
C PHE A 55 -2.23 2.10 -2.36
N VAL A 56 -1.87 3.38 -2.18
CA VAL A 56 -2.68 4.53 -2.59
C VAL A 56 -1.76 5.55 -3.25
N ASN A 57 -2.16 6.02 -4.41
CA ASN A 57 -1.59 7.18 -5.08
C ASN A 57 -2.20 8.45 -4.48
N TYR A 58 -1.40 9.24 -3.80
CA TYR A 58 -1.78 10.58 -3.39
C TYR A 58 -1.22 11.57 -4.41
N ILE A 59 -2.11 12.10 -5.27
CA ILE A 59 -1.77 12.96 -6.41
C ILE A 59 -0.82 14.09 -5.98
N ASN A 60 0.26 14.31 -6.72
CA ASN A 60 1.36 15.25 -6.43
C ASN A 60 2.23 14.93 -5.20
N HIS A 61 1.94 13.88 -4.44
CA HIS A 61 2.69 13.51 -3.23
C HIS A 61 3.34 12.11 -3.32
N GLY A 62 2.88 11.25 -4.23
CA GLY A 62 3.45 9.92 -4.47
C GLY A 62 2.60 8.79 -3.88
N PHE A 63 3.22 7.64 -3.61
CA PHE A 63 2.51 6.43 -3.19
C PHE A 63 2.70 6.12 -1.71
N SER A 64 1.60 5.94 -0.99
CA SER A 64 1.60 5.31 0.33
C SER A 64 1.44 3.80 0.18
N PHE A 65 2.20 3.03 0.96
CA PHE A 65 2.04 1.57 1.04
C PHE A 65 1.65 1.16 2.46
N ARG A 66 0.71 0.23 2.57
CA ARG A 66 0.40 -0.49 3.80
C ARG A 66 0.62 -1.98 3.59
N TYR A 67 1.47 -2.56 4.43
CA TYR A 67 1.73 -3.99 4.47
C TYR A 67 0.89 -4.60 5.59
N ASP A 68 -0.08 -5.43 5.25
CA ASP A 68 -0.93 -6.16 6.20
C ASP A 68 -0.45 -7.61 6.30
N TYR A 69 -0.21 -8.07 7.53
CA TYR A 69 0.23 -9.43 7.82
C TYR A 69 -0.82 -10.15 8.67
N ASN A 70 -1.01 -11.45 8.42
CA ASN A 70 -1.89 -12.34 9.19
C ASN A 70 -3.40 -12.07 9.02
N ILE A 71 -3.83 -11.69 7.82
CA ILE A 71 -5.26 -11.58 7.46
C ILE A 71 -5.75 -12.97 7.03
N PRO A 72 -6.79 -13.61 7.63
CA PRO A 72 -8.00 -13.01 8.17
C PRO A 72 -8.11 -13.07 9.70
N ASN A 73 -7.05 -13.45 10.41
CA ASN A 73 -7.09 -13.58 11.86
C ASN A 73 -6.95 -12.19 12.49
N ALA A 74 -7.99 -11.36 12.35
CA ALA A 74 -8.01 -9.93 12.70
C ALA A 74 -7.58 -9.64 14.15
N ARG A 75 -7.66 -10.63 15.06
CA ARG A 75 -7.16 -10.52 16.43
C ARG A 75 -5.64 -10.39 16.53
N GLU A 76 -4.90 -10.84 15.53
CA GLU A 76 -3.43 -10.81 15.46
C GLU A 76 -2.93 -10.13 14.17
N GLY A 77 -3.83 -9.57 13.38
CA GLY A 77 -3.49 -8.80 12.19
C GLY A 77 -2.65 -7.60 12.57
N GLN A 78 -1.54 -7.40 11.87
CA GLN A 78 -0.70 -6.22 12.03
C GLN A 78 -0.58 -5.53 10.69
N SER A 79 -0.63 -4.20 10.72
CA SER A 79 -0.39 -3.38 9.54
C SER A 79 0.77 -2.43 9.79
N TRP A 80 1.52 -2.15 8.72
CA TRP A 80 2.61 -1.18 8.75
C TRP A 80 2.52 -0.28 7.54
N TYR A 81 2.76 1.00 7.73
CA TYR A 81 2.89 1.97 6.65
C TYR A 81 4.36 2.17 6.27
N SER A 82 4.61 2.43 4.99
CA SER A 82 5.89 2.93 4.51
C SER A 82 6.26 4.25 5.20
N VAL A 83 7.55 4.55 5.30
CA VAL A 83 8.03 5.80 5.91
C VAL A 83 8.99 6.50 4.95
N ASN A 84 8.56 7.64 4.43
CA ASN A 84 9.39 8.57 3.67
C ASN A 84 9.86 9.74 4.55
N ASP A 85 8.95 10.33 5.31
CA ASP A 85 9.22 11.39 6.28
C ASP A 85 8.62 11.02 7.64
N LYS A 86 9.50 10.67 8.58
CA LYS A 86 9.08 10.27 9.92
C LYS A 86 8.38 11.40 10.69
N SER A 87 8.71 12.66 10.41
CA SER A 87 8.19 13.81 11.14
C SER A 87 6.72 14.15 10.81
N SER A 88 6.21 13.59 9.72
CA SER A 88 4.84 13.81 9.23
C SER A 88 4.01 12.52 9.20
N MET A 89 4.43 11.48 9.94
CA MET A 89 3.65 10.24 10.07
C MET A 89 2.34 10.42 10.84
N ASP A 90 2.27 11.37 11.77
CA ASP A 90 1.04 11.64 12.53
C ASP A 90 0.12 12.67 11.83
N ILE A 91 0.53 13.17 10.65
CA ILE A 91 -0.32 14.05 9.84
C ILE A 91 -1.17 13.17 8.93
N ILE A 92 -2.44 12.99 9.27
CA ILE A 92 -3.36 12.17 8.48
C ILE A 92 -4.02 13.01 7.39
N VAL A 93 -3.98 12.52 6.16
CA VAL A 93 -4.56 13.16 4.98
C VAL A 93 -5.52 12.21 4.28
N ASP A 94 -6.53 12.78 3.63
CA ASP A 94 -7.42 12.08 2.70
C ASP A 94 -6.76 12.05 1.33
N ALA A 95 -6.39 10.86 0.86
CA ALA A 95 -5.74 10.65 -0.41
C ALA A 95 -6.73 10.49 -1.58
N GLY A 96 -8.04 10.58 -1.32
CA GLY A 96 -9.12 10.28 -2.26
C GLY A 96 -9.82 8.97 -1.90
N ASP A 97 -11.05 8.80 -2.41
CA ASP A 97 -11.91 7.63 -2.15
C ASP A 97 -12.08 7.32 -0.65
N GLU A 98 -12.20 8.36 0.18
CA GLU A 98 -12.29 8.27 1.64
C GLU A 98 -11.11 7.50 2.29
N THR A 99 -9.99 7.40 1.58
CA THR A 99 -8.84 6.63 2.00
C THR A 99 -7.86 7.52 2.75
N LEU A 100 -7.86 7.37 4.07
CA LEU A 100 -6.99 8.10 4.99
C LEU A 100 -5.62 7.44 5.09
N ILE A 101 -4.57 8.23 4.95
CA ILE A 101 -3.17 7.78 5.02
C ILE A 101 -2.31 8.73 5.87
N PRO A 102 -1.19 8.25 6.44
CA PRO A 102 -0.13 9.11 6.98
C PRO A 102 0.56 9.88 5.85
N GLN A 103 0.61 11.21 5.90
CA GLN A 103 1.29 12.02 4.88
C GLN A 103 2.77 11.62 4.74
N GLY A 104 3.44 11.36 5.85
CA GLY A 104 4.83 10.91 5.90
C GLY A 104 5.10 9.56 5.24
N SER A 105 4.06 8.82 4.84
CA SER A 105 4.20 7.51 4.20
C SER A 105 4.38 7.55 2.68
N CYS A 106 4.14 8.71 2.05
CA CYS A 106 4.17 8.85 0.59
C CYS A 106 5.60 8.79 0.04
N LEU A 107 5.85 7.82 -0.82
CA LEU A 107 7.12 7.54 -1.46
C LEU A 107 7.13 8.00 -2.91
N SER A 108 8.33 8.26 -3.44
CA SER A 108 8.52 8.51 -4.88
C SER A 108 8.10 7.29 -5.72
N LEU A 109 7.70 7.54 -6.97
CA LEU A 109 7.37 6.53 -7.97
C LEU A 109 8.43 5.42 -8.11
N LYS A 110 9.71 5.80 -8.07
CA LYS A 110 10.82 4.84 -8.16
C LYS A 110 10.83 3.90 -6.96
N LEU A 111 10.74 4.42 -5.74
CA LEU A 111 10.70 3.61 -4.53
C LEU A 111 9.45 2.75 -4.45
N ALA A 112 8.31 3.28 -4.89
CA ALA A 112 7.07 2.53 -5.00
C ALA A 112 7.23 1.28 -5.88
N TRP A 113 7.83 1.43 -7.06
CA TRP A 113 8.10 0.31 -7.95
C TRP A 113 9.08 -0.71 -7.34
N GLU A 114 10.14 -0.25 -6.67
CA GLU A 114 11.10 -1.13 -6.00
C GLU A 114 10.45 -1.95 -4.87
N ILE A 115 9.54 -1.35 -4.08
CA ILE A 115 8.78 -2.08 -3.05
C ILE A 115 7.90 -3.18 -3.66
N ILE A 116 7.25 -2.89 -4.79
CA ILE A 116 6.42 -3.88 -5.49
C ILE A 116 7.28 -5.02 -6.02
N CYS A 117 8.45 -4.71 -6.60
CA CYS A 117 9.41 -5.72 -7.03
C CYS A 117 9.82 -6.64 -5.87
N ASP A 118 10.19 -6.07 -4.72
CA ASP A 118 10.56 -6.84 -3.52
C ASP A 118 9.39 -7.74 -3.05
N PHE A 119 8.15 -7.26 -3.10
CA PHE A 119 6.97 -8.05 -2.75
C PHE A 119 6.73 -9.22 -3.72
N PHE A 120 6.94 -9.00 -5.01
CA PHE A 120 6.86 -10.04 -6.05
C PHE A 120 8.04 -11.02 -6.03
N GLU A 121 9.11 -10.71 -5.32
CA GLU A 121 10.23 -11.62 -5.06
C GLU A 121 10.04 -12.40 -3.76
N ASN A 122 9.66 -11.72 -2.68
CA ASN A 122 9.43 -12.34 -1.37
C ASN A 122 8.34 -11.60 -0.56
N PRO A 123 7.06 -11.97 -0.72
CA PRO A 123 5.94 -11.31 -0.06
C PRO A 123 5.89 -11.59 1.45
N ASN A 124 6.72 -12.49 1.99
CA ASN A 124 6.81 -12.73 3.42
C ASN A 124 7.70 -11.71 4.14
N GLN A 125 8.37 -10.83 3.39
CA GLN A 125 9.27 -9.83 3.92
C GLN A 125 8.82 -8.44 3.45
N LYS A 126 8.78 -7.51 4.40
CA LYS A 126 8.64 -6.09 4.07
C LYS A 126 9.89 -5.65 3.33
N SER A 127 9.72 -4.84 2.27
CA SER A 127 10.82 -4.27 1.51
C SER A 127 11.77 -3.47 2.40
N ASN A 128 13.08 -3.56 2.15
CA ASN A 128 14.10 -2.78 2.85
C ASN A 128 14.38 -1.40 2.21
N LYS A 129 13.66 -1.05 1.13
CA LYS A 129 13.77 0.24 0.42
C LYS A 129 13.19 1.40 1.22
N THR A 130 12.42 1.10 2.25
CA THR A 130 11.84 2.05 3.19
C THR A 130 11.85 1.47 4.60
N SER A 131 11.75 2.33 5.59
CA SER A 131 11.39 1.90 6.95
C SER A 131 9.88 1.70 7.03
N TRP A 132 9.44 0.88 7.99
CA TRP A 132 8.02 0.58 8.18
C TRP A 132 7.61 0.93 9.60
N MET A 133 6.53 1.69 9.75
CA MET A 133 5.95 2.07 11.04
C MET A 133 4.67 1.28 11.27
N ASN A 134 4.53 0.64 12.44
CA ASN A 134 3.30 -0.10 12.74
C ASN A 134 2.14 0.89 12.89
N SER A 135 0.95 0.54 12.39
CA SER A 135 -0.23 1.42 12.44
C SER A 135 -0.59 1.87 13.85
N ASN A 136 -0.31 1.06 14.87
CA ASN A 136 -0.60 1.38 16.27
C ASN A 136 0.37 2.42 16.88
N GLN A 137 1.42 2.79 16.14
CA GLN A 137 2.38 3.82 16.54
C GLN A 137 2.09 5.18 15.93
N ILE A 138 1.09 5.26 15.06
CA ILE A 138 0.66 6.47 14.36
C ILE A 138 -0.50 7.08 15.14
N ASP A 139 -0.47 8.39 15.35
CA ASP A 139 -1.59 9.12 15.94
C ASP A 139 -2.69 9.35 14.88
N TRP A 140 -3.86 8.73 15.10
CA TRP A 140 -5.03 8.84 14.21
C TRP A 140 -6.09 9.81 14.73
N SER A 141 -5.88 10.43 15.89
CA SER A 141 -6.91 11.23 16.59
C SER A 141 -7.47 12.38 15.75
N ASP A 142 -6.63 13.04 14.95
CA ASP A 142 -7.04 14.12 14.04
C ASP A 142 -8.01 13.63 12.94
N ALA A 143 -7.88 12.38 12.51
CA ALA A 143 -8.76 11.79 11.51
C ALA A 143 -10.07 11.32 12.13
N GLU A 144 -10.01 10.73 13.32
CA GLU A 144 -11.19 10.28 14.06
C GLU A 144 -12.16 11.44 14.34
N SER A 145 -11.65 12.64 14.64
CA SER A 145 -12.47 13.82 14.92
C SER A 145 -13.14 14.48 13.71
N LYS A 146 -12.63 14.22 12.49
CA LYS A 146 -13.09 14.88 11.26
C LYS A 146 -14.09 14.05 10.47
N TYR A 147 -14.05 12.73 10.63
CA TYR A 147 -14.79 11.79 9.78
C TYR A 147 -15.75 10.88 10.58
N TRP A 148 -15.84 11.06 11.91
CA TRP A 148 -16.78 10.37 12.81
C TRP A 148 -17.47 11.37 13.74
#